data_AF-A0A9E3F261-F1
#
_entry.id   AF-A0A9E3F261-F1
#
_cell.length_a   1.000
_cell.length_b   1.000
_cell.length_c   1.000
_cell.angle_alpha   90.00
_cell.angle_beta   90.00
_cell.angle_gamma   90.00
#
_symmetry.space_group_name_H-M   'P 1'
#
loop_
_entity.id
_entity.type
_entity.pdbx_description
1 polymer ?
#
loop_
_entity_poly.entity_id
_entity_poly.type
_entity_poly.pdbx_seq_one_letter_code
_entity_poly.pdbx_strand_id
1 'polypeptide(L)'
;MELDDTVATPSADAAVKVGDFWHGQDKILDCMQVFVRGWFERRHVGTQAALETAQRMCMAKTPIDVARELQEWAAGSLQRIAQDGVALQREAMDIGEAMIDASRYQVPT
;
A
#
# COMPACT_ATOMS: atom_id res chain seq x y z
N MET A 1 -15.84 51.67 -16.98
CA MET A 1 -15.91 50.24 -16.58
C MET A 1 -14.49 49.73 -16.68
N GLU A 2 -13.68 50.05 -15.68
CA GLU A 2 -12.34 49.47 -15.53
C GLU A 2 -12.52 48.26 -14.62
N LEU A 3 -12.16 47.08 -15.14
CA LEU A 3 -12.04 45.87 -14.34
C LEU A 3 -10.73 46.02 -13.57
N ASP A 4 -10.86 46.16 -12.25
CA ASP A 4 -9.76 46.15 -11.31
C ASP A 4 -9.18 44.72 -11.27
N ASP A 5 -8.16 44.46 -12.10
CA ASP A 5 -7.35 43.23 -12.04
C ASP A 5 -6.37 43.32 -10.86
N THR A 6 -6.90 43.50 -9.65
CA THR A 6 -6.11 43.32 -8.44
C THR A 6 -5.94 41.82 -8.22
N VAL A 7 -4.87 41.26 -8.80
CA VAL A 7 -4.39 39.92 -8.42
C VAL A 7 -4.06 39.97 -6.93
N ALA A 8 -4.99 39.48 -6.11
CA ALA A 8 -4.81 39.36 -4.67
C ALA A 8 -3.57 38.48 -4.43
N THR A 9 -2.47 39.11 -3.99
CA THR A 9 -1.26 38.38 -3.64
C THR A 9 -1.56 37.60 -2.36
N PRO A 10 -1.37 36.26 -2.33
CA PRO A 10 -1.67 35.48 -1.14
C PRO A 10 -0.83 35.97 0.04
N SER A 11 -1.43 36.00 1.24
CA SER A 11 -0.68 36.27 2.47
C SER A 11 0.36 35.17 2.70
N ALA A 12 1.44 35.49 3.42
CA ALA A 12 2.47 34.52 3.79
C ALA A 12 1.86 33.29 4.50
N ASP A 13 0.85 33.50 5.35
CA ASP A 13 0.12 32.43 6.04
C ASP A 13 -0.63 31.50 5.07
N ALA A 14 -1.21 32.05 4.00
CA ALA A 14 -1.87 31.24 2.97
C ALA A 14 -0.86 30.42 2.16
N ALA A 15 0.30 30.99 1.85
CA ALA A 15 1.38 30.29 1.13
C ALA A 15 1.97 29.14 1.97
N VAL A 16 2.18 29.35 3.28
CA VAL A 16 2.66 28.31 4.21
C VAL A 16 1.66 27.15 4.30
N LYS A 17 0.36 27.44 4.46
CA LYS A 17 -0.70 26.41 4.51
C LYS A 17 -0.78 25.55 3.25
N VAL A 18 -0.59 26.16 2.08
CA VAL A 18 -0.55 25.43 0.80
C VAL A 18 0.70 24.55 0.74
N GLY A 19 1.85 25.05 1.18
CA GLY A 19 3.09 24.27 1.26
C GLY A 19 2.96 23.03 2.16
N ASP A 20 2.43 23.20 3.37
CA ASP A 20 2.26 22.11 4.34
C ASP A 20 1.29 21.04 3.83
N PHE A 21 0.19 21.46 3.19
CA PHE A 21 -0.74 20.53 2.55
C PHE A 21 -0.06 19.66 1.50
N TRP A 22 0.70 20.28 0.57
CA TRP A 22 1.38 19.52 -0.48
C TRP A 22 2.48 18.63 0.07
N HIS A 23 3.19 19.04 1.13
CA HIS A 23 4.15 18.19 1.81
C HIS A 23 3.50 16.94 2.43
N GLY A 24 2.32 17.11 3.05
CA GLY A 24 1.52 15.99 3.54
C GLY A 24 1.06 15.04 2.42
N GLN A 25 0.66 15.58 1.27
CA GLN A 25 0.30 14.76 0.09
C GLN A 25 1.50 13.97 -0.44
N ASP A 26 2.69 14.58 -0.50
CA ASP A 26 3.92 13.91 -0.93
C ASP A 26 4.26 12.71 -0.04
N LYS A 27 4.17 12.88 1.29
CA LYS A 27 4.37 11.80 2.26
C LYS A 27 3.36 10.65 2.11
N ILE A 28 2.10 10.95 1.80
CA ILE A 28 1.09 9.91 1.52
C ILE A 28 1.46 9.12 0.25
N LEU A 29 1.97 9.78 -0.79
CA LEU A 29 2.42 9.11 -2.02
C LEU A 29 3.61 8.19 -1.75
N ASP A 30 4.56 8.62 -0.91
CA ASP A 30 5.68 7.77 -0.47
C ASP A 30 5.18 6.51 0.24
N CYS A 31 4.26 6.64 1.20
CA CYS A 31 3.64 5.50 1.88
C CYS A 31 2.96 4.55 0.88
N MET A 32 2.19 5.09 -0.08
CA MET A 32 1.54 4.27 -1.10
C MET A 32 2.54 3.54 -2.00
N GLN A 33 3.67 4.16 -2.32
CA GLN A 33 4.72 3.52 -3.12
C GLN A 33 5.34 2.32 -2.37
N VAL A 34 5.57 2.45 -1.06
CA VAL A 34 6.06 1.37 -0.20
C VAL A 34 5.05 0.23 -0.15
N PHE A 35 3.78 0.52 0.12
CA PHE A 35 2.70 -0.46 0.14
C PHE A 35 2.61 -1.26 -1.16
N VAL A 36 2.53 -0.58 -2.30
CA VAL A 36 2.35 -1.21 -3.61
C VAL A 36 3.54 -2.09 -3.97
N ARG A 37 4.77 -1.65 -3.66
CA ARG A 37 5.99 -2.45 -3.89
C ARG A 37 5.95 -3.75 -3.09
N GLY A 38 5.69 -3.66 -1.79
CA GLY A 38 5.61 -4.85 -0.93
C GLY A 38 4.46 -5.78 -1.33
N TRP A 39 3.32 -5.23 -1.78
CA TRP A 39 2.21 -6.02 -2.31
C TRP A 39 2.61 -6.83 -3.55
N PHE A 40 3.27 -6.20 -4.52
CA PHE A 40 3.73 -6.90 -5.73
C PHE A 40 4.74 -8.01 -5.42
N GLU A 41 5.68 -7.76 -4.51
CA GLU A 41 6.65 -8.76 -4.06
C GLU A 41 5.95 -10.00 -3.47
N ARG A 42 5.00 -9.81 -2.54
CA ARG A 42 4.23 -10.91 -1.95
C ARG A 42 3.36 -11.64 -2.98
N ARG A 43 2.84 -10.92 -3.98
CA ARG A 43 2.09 -11.54 -5.09
C ARG A 43 2.97 -12.40 -5.99
N HIS A 44 4.17 -11.96 -6.30
CA HIS A 44 5.12 -12.78 -7.05
C HIS A 44 5.45 -14.08 -6.31
N VAL A 45 5.73 -14.01 -5.01
CA VAL A 45 5.99 -15.20 -4.19
C VAL A 45 4.81 -16.17 -4.22
N GLY A 46 3.58 -15.67 -4.06
CA GLY A 46 2.38 -16.51 -4.11
C GLY A 46 2.17 -17.19 -5.47
N THR A 47 2.41 -16.47 -6.56
CA THR A 47 2.30 -17.02 -7.92
C THR A 47 3.36 -18.08 -8.20
N GLN A 48 4.62 -17.84 -7.81
CA GLN A 48 5.68 -18.84 -7.97
C GLN A 48 5.39 -20.10 -7.17
N ALA A 49 4.94 -19.97 -5.92
CA ALA A 49 4.54 -21.12 -5.11
C ALA A 49 3.41 -21.94 -5.75
N ALA A 50 2.43 -21.28 -6.39
CA ALA A 50 1.37 -21.98 -7.11
C ALA A 50 1.91 -22.72 -8.35
N LEU A 51 2.82 -22.11 -9.10
CA LEU A 51 3.45 -22.71 -10.27
C LEU A 51 4.29 -23.94 -9.88
N GLU A 52 5.12 -23.82 -8.85
CA GLU A 52 5.95 -24.90 -8.33
C GLU A 52 5.10 -26.08 -7.83
N THR A 53 4.02 -25.80 -7.09
CA THR A 53 3.08 -26.85 -6.66
C THR A 53 2.42 -27.53 -7.85
N ALA A 54 1.95 -26.77 -8.85
CA ALA A 54 1.35 -27.35 -10.05
C ALA A 54 2.34 -28.27 -10.79
N GLN A 55 3.60 -27.87 -10.91
CA GLN A 55 4.66 -28.70 -11.48
C GLN A 55 4.88 -29.99 -10.68
N ARG A 56 4.95 -29.90 -9.34
CA ARG A 56 5.08 -31.08 -8.45
C ARG A 56 3.90 -32.02 -8.60
N MET A 57 2.68 -31.51 -8.67
CA MET A 57 1.47 -32.29 -8.91
C MET A 57 1.49 -33.02 -10.25
N CYS A 58 2.01 -32.40 -11.32
CA CYS A 58 2.16 -33.05 -12.63
C CYS A 58 3.19 -34.19 -12.61
N MET A 59 4.17 -34.15 -11.71
CA MET A 59 5.21 -35.18 -11.55
C MET A 59 4.85 -36.25 -10.51
N ALA A 60 3.71 -36.10 -9.82
CA ALA A 60 3.25 -36.99 -8.78
C ALA A 60 2.92 -38.39 -9.34
N LYS A 61 3.29 -39.44 -8.60
CA LYS A 61 3.09 -40.83 -9.03
C LYS A 61 1.73 -41.39 -8.61
N THR A 62 1.14 -40.80 -7.59
CA THR A 62 -0.13 -41.26 -7.02
C THR A 62 -1.08 -40.09 -6.76
N PRO A 63 -2.40 -40.33 -6.71
CA PRO A 63 -3.36 -39.32 -6.28
C PRO A 63 -3.12 -38.79 -4.86
N ILE A 64 -2.54 -39.61 -3.97
CA ILE A 64 -2.20 -39.22 -2.60
C ILE A 64 -1.06 -38.19 -2.61
N ASP A 65 -0.06 -38.37 -3.48
CA ASP A 65 1.02 -37.39 -3.65
C ASP A 65 0.46 -36.04 -4.11
N VAL A 66 -0.46 -36.04 -5.07
CA VAL A 66 -1.15 -34.82 -5.55
C VAL A 66 -1.90 -34.13 -4.39
N ALA A 67 -2.63 -34.90 -3.58
CA ALA A 67 -3.37 -34.36 -2.44
C ALA A 67 -2.43 -33.71 -1.41
N ARG A 68 -1.26 -34.31 -1.16
CA ARG A 68 -0.25 -33.74 -0.28
C ARG A 68 0.30 -32.42 -0.81
N GLU A 69 0.69 -32.36 -2.08
CA GLU A 69 1.20 -31.12 -2.71
C GLU A 69 0.16 -29.99 -2.64
N LEU A 70 -1.12 -30.30 -2.84
CA LEU A 70 -2.22 -29.35 -2.71
C LEU A 70 -2.40 -28.87 -1.26
N GLN A 71 -2.32 -29.77 -0.28
CA GLN A 71 -2.42 -29.43 1.14
C GLN A 71 -1.26 -28.53 1.58
N GLU A 72 -0.03 -28.84 1.18
CA GLU A 72 1.14 -28.01 1.46
C GLU A 72 0.98 -26.60 0.87
N TRP A 73 0.52 -26.51 -0.37
CA TRP A 73 0.24 -25.22 -1.00
C TRP A 73 -0.86 -24.44 -0.29
N ALA A 74 -1.95 -25.11 0.10
CA ALA A 74 -3.07 -24.48 0.80
C ALA A 74 -2.63 -23.88 2.14
N ALA A 75 -1.84 -24.63 2.92
CA ALA A 75 -1.27 -24.14 4.18
C ALA A 75 -0.38 -22.90 3.96
N GLY A 76 0.52 -22.95 2.96
CA GLY A 76 1.35 -21.81 2.60
C GLY A 76 0.55 -20.61 2.09
N SER A 77 -0.56 -20.84 1.39
CA SER A 77 -1.46 -19.79 0.92
C SER A 77 -2.15 -19.05 2.06
N LEU A 78 -2.60 -19.78 3.09
CA LEU A 78 -3.16 -19.16 4.29
C LEU A 78 -2.14 -18.28 5.02
N GLN A 79 -0.89 -18.73 5.13
CA GLN A 79 0.19 -17.93 5.72
C GLN A 79 0.43 -16.64 4.95
N ARG A 80 0.46 -16.70 3.60
CA ARG A 80 0.63 -15.51 2.76
C ARG A 80 -0.54 -14.53 2.89
N ILE A 81 -1.78 -15.02 2.98
CA ILE A 81 -2.97 -14.18 3.23
C ILE A 81 -2.85 -13.47 4.59
N ALA A 82 -2.43 -14.18 5.64
CA ALA A 82 -2.23 -13.57 6.95
C ALA A 82 -1.15 -12.48 6.91
N GLN A 83 -0.04 -12.72 6.19
CA GLN A 83 1.01 -11.73 5.97
C GLN A 83 0.51 -10.51 5.20
N ASP A 84 -0.34 -10.69 4.19
CA ASP A 84 -0.97 -9.60 3.46
C ASP A 84 -1.86 -8.75 4.39
N GLY A 85 -2.62 -9.37 5.29
CA GLY A 85 -3.43 -8.68 6.28
C GLY A 85 -2.60 -7.82 7.24
N VAL A 86 -1.50 -8.39 7.78
CA VAL A 86 -0.57 -7.64 8.65
C VAL A 86 0.07 -6.47 7.91
N ALA A 87 0.50 -6.68 6.66
CA ALA A 87 1.08 -5.62 5.85
C ALA A 87 0.06 -4.52 5.57
N LEU A 88 -1.18 -4.86 5.20
CA LEU A 88 -2.24 -3.87 4.98
C LEU A 88 -2.50 -3.04 6.24
N GLN A 89 -2.56 -3.68 7.41
CA GLN A 89 -2.76 -2.98 8.69
C GLN A 89 -1.61 -2.01 8.99
N ARG A 90 -0.37 -2.43 8.78
CA ARG A 90 0.81 -1.57 9.01
C ARG A 90 0.77 -0.32 8.14
N GLU A 91 0.54 -0.52 6.85
CA GLU A 91 0.57 0.55 5.86
C GLU A 91 -0.62 1.51 6.05
N ALA A 92 -1.78 0.99 6.49
CA ALA A 92 -2.91 1.82 6.89
C ALA A 92 -2.59 2.71 8.11
N MET A 93 -1.81 2.21 9.08
CA MET A 93 -1.35 3.03 10.20
C MET A 93 -0.37 4.11 9.74
N ASP A 94 0.57 3.78 8.85
CA ASP A 94 1.56 4.74 8.33
C ASP A 94 0.87 5.85 7.51
N ILE A 95 -0.12 5.52 6.68
CA ILE A 95 -0.95 6.50 5.97
C ILE A 95 -1.76 7.34 6.95
N GLY A 96 -2.35 6.72 7.97
CA GLY A 96 -3.09 7.42 9.02
C GLY A 96 -2.21 8.42 9.78
N GLU A 97 -0.97 8.05 10.08
CA GLU A 97 0.01 8.94 10.70
C GLU A 97 0.37 10.11 9.76
N ALA A 98 0.61 9.85 8.48
CA ALA A 98 0.86 10.89 7.48
C ALA A 98 -0.32 11.87 7.36
N MET A 99 -1.56 11.37 7.43
CA MET A 99 -2.76 12.21 7.43
C MET A 99 -2.88 13.05 8.70
N ILE A 100 -2.61 12.48 9.87
CA ILE A 100 -2.65 13.23 11.14
C ILE A 100 -1.56 14.30 11.15
N ASP A 101 -0.36 13.98 10.71
CA ASP A 101 0.75 14.92 10.56
C ASP A 101 0.35 16.08 9.63
N ALA A 102 -0.20 15.79 8.45
CA ALA A 102 -0.72 16.81 7.54
C ALA A 102 -1.83 17.68 8.16
N SER A 103 -2.68 17.10 9.02
CA SER A 103 -3.76 17.83 9.71
C SER A 103 -3.25 18.70 10.87
N ARG A 104 -2.11 18.38 11.50
CA ARG A 104 -1.54 19.16 12.62
C ARG A 104 -1.05 20.55 12.19
N TYR A 105 -0.80 20.76 10.91
CA TYR A 105 -0.45 22.06 10.34
C TYR A 105 -1.69 22.91 9.99
N GLN A 106 -2.90 22.38 10.16
CA GLN A 106 -4.13 23.18 10.19
C GLN A 106 -4.43 23.62 11.64
N VAL A 107 -4.06 24.86 11.99
CA VAL A 107 -4.54 25.50 13.24
C VAL A 107 -6.06 25.77 13.12
N PRO A 108 -6.87 25.61 14.18
CA PRO A 108 -8.32 25.80 14.11
C PRO A 108 -8.67 27.21 13.64
N THR A 109 -9.65 27.30 12.74
CA THR A 109 -10.30 28.54 12.27
C THR A 109 -11.02 29.27 13.39
#